data_AF-A0A6H1ZVN8-F1
#
_entry.id   AF-A0A6H1ZVN8-F1
#
_cell.length_a   1.000
_cell.length_b   1.000
_cell.length_c   1.000
_cell.angle_alpha   90.00
_cell.angle_beta   90.00
_cell.angle_gamma   90.00
#
_symmetry.space_group_name_H-M   'P 1'
#
loop_
_entity.id
_entity.type
_entity.pdbx_description
1 polymer ?
#
loop_
_entity_poly.entity_id
_entity_poly.type
_entity_poly.pdbx_seq_one_letter_code
_entity_poly.pdbx_strand_id
1 'polypeptide(L)'
;MSTVQNIFDSLPTRLTPGDDPSALYPLLNYAIRTIAKRLYRNGSDVLRAELSVKAYKLADITGTDIAFTDDDPDTIACTTSNFLSDGFQSGMHITVELYHADDDISFDENDSADTITTAAGNFETAGFAAGQIITVSGSGSNDGTYQIVSVSGGVITLAANVLDSDEDAGEDVVISVAHPDNPGPFEIDTVDATTITLISTDSLTAVAAGQSIKIKSDNTYGDLPTDFWGLGNFRPYINGKKWRLLPSPGEDYEVKHTDAGQSRYYRIDGMRINVYPPTASDITIKGPYFQKPTAIAAVATTMPFNELFDDAIAEVFMFFHDISGPANLIEIEKYLNRAVDDITTRRGRKGATPFPTAQEGVDYDNAMVD
;
A
#
# COMPACT_ATOMS: atom_id res chain seq x y z
N MET A 1 -8.97 14.03 27.75
CA MET A 1 -8.16 14.22 26.54
C MET A 1 -8.28 15.68 26.17
N SER A 2 -7.18 16.40 26.29
CA SER A 2 -7.11 17.80 25.92
C SER A 2 -7.27 17.96 24.41
N THR A 3 -7.88 19.06 24.01
CA THR A 3 -7.96 19.47 22.60
C THR A 3 -6.96 20.59 22.35
N VAL A 4 -6.70 20.87 21.08
CA VAL A 4 -5.91 22.03 20.64
C VAL A 4 -6.50 23.32 21.21
N GLN A 5 -7.83 23.41 21.29
CA GLN A 5 -8.53 24.53 21.94
C GLN A 5 -8.08 24.72 23.39
N ASN A 6 -7.95 23.64 24.17
CA ASN A 6 -7.52 23.74 25.57
C ASN A 6 -6.09 24.30 25.71
N ILE A 7 -5.20 23.97 24.76
CA ILE A 7 -3.85 24.55 24.71
C ILE A 7 -3.93 26.05 24.41
N PHE A 8 -4.75 26.44 23.43
CA PHE A 8 -4.90 27.86 23.07
C PHE A 8 -5.56 28.69 24.19
N ASP A 9 -6.55 28.14 24.87
CA ASP A 9 -7.23 28.80 26.00
C ASP A 9 -6.29 29.01 27.20
N SER A 10 -5.26 28.18 27.33
CA SER A 10 -4.24 28.31 28.38
C SER A 10 -3.23 29.44 28.13
N LEU A 11 -3.22 30.04 26.94
CA LEU A 11 -2.31 31.13 26.58
C LEU A 11 -2.80 32.46 27.18
N PRO A 12 -2.07 33.08 28.12
CA PRO A 12 -2.67 34.06 29.04
C PRO A 12 -3.21 35.38 28.46
N THR A 13 -3.03 35.76 27.18
CA THR A 13 -3.53 37.04 26.60
C THR A 13 -3.10 37.29 25.13
N ARG A 14 -2.57 36.31 24.39
CA ARG A 14 -1.78 36.59 23.17
C ARG A 14 -2.48 36.41 21.83
N LEU A 15 -3.64 35.74 21.77
CA LEU A 15 -4.52 35.85 20.61
C LEU A 15 -5.40 37.07 20.87
N THR A 16 -5.20 38.14 20.10
CA THR A 16 -6.14 39.25 20.15
C THR A 16 -7.51 38.73 19.71
N PRO A 17 -8.62 39.22 20.29
CA PRO A 17 -9.95 38.82 19.84
C PRO A 17 -10.10 39.10 18.33
N GLY A 18 -10.13 38.04 17.51
CA GLY A 18 -10.17 38.11 16.04
C GLY A 18 -8.96 37.54 15.30
N ASP A 19 -7.87 37.18 16.00
CA ASP A 19 -6.76 36.43 15.39
C ASP A 19 -7.21 35.02 15.01
N ASP A 20 -6.81 34.56 13.82
CA ASP A 20 -7.07 33.19 13.37
C ASP A 20 -6.13 32.20 14.09
N PRO A 21 -6.64 31.31 14.96
CA PRO A 21 -5.81 30.33 15.67
C PRO A 21 -5.11 29.35 14.73
N SER A 22 -5.53 29.26 13.46
CA SER A 22 -4.89 28.40 12.45
C SER A 22 -3.42 28.78 12.18
N ALA A 23 -3.05 30.04 12.42
CA ALA A 23 -1.67 30.52 12.28
C ALA A 23 -0.69 29.81 13.24
N LEU A 24 -1.19 29.20 14.31
CA LEU A 24 -0.40 28.46 15.30
C LEU A 24 -0.16 26.99 14.94
N TYR A 25 -0.91 26.45 13.98
CA TYR A 25 -0.80 25.02 13.61
C TYR A 25 0.59 24.62 13.12
N PRO A 26 1.33 25.41 12.33
CA PRO A 26 2.70 25.04 11.94
C PRO A 26 3.64 24.86 13.14
N LEU A 27 3.57 25.76 14.13
CA LEU A 27 4.38 25.67 15.35
C LEU A 27 3.95 24.48 16.23
N LEU A 28 2.65 24.20 16.28
CA LEU A 28 2.09 23.09 17.05
C LEU A 28 2.54 21.75 16.46
N ASN A 29 2.43 21.63 15.14
CA ASN A 29 2.88 20.46 14.39
C ASN A 29 4.40 20.28 14.49
N TYR A 30 5.18 21.37 14.53
CA TYR A 30 6.61 21.31 14.81
C TYR A 30 6.88 20.76 16.21
N ALA A 31 6.21 21.28 17.25
CA ALA A 31 6.37 20.81 18.63
C ALA A 31 6.01 19.32 18.79
N ILE A 32 4.85 18.92 18.24
CA ILE A 32 4.39 17.52 18.23
C ILE A 32 5.41 16.63 17.53
N ARG A 33 5.89 17.01 16.35
CA ARG A 33 6.89 16.25 15.60
C ARG A 33 8.20 16.11 16.37
N THR A 34 8.65 17.18 17.02
CA THR A 34 9.88 17.16 17.84
C THR A 34 9.76 16.20 19.03
N ILE A 35 8.66 16.30 19.79
CA ILE A 35 8.37 15.38 20.90
C ILE A 35 8.35 13.95 20.40
N ALA A 36 7.65 13.70 19.30
CA ALA A 36 7.47 12.38 18.75
C ALA A 36 8.79 11.75 18.25
N LYS A 37 9.63 12.53 17.55
CA LYS A 37 10.99 12.10 17.17
C LYS A 37 11.82 11.72 18.40
N ARG A 38 11.71 12.49 19.49
CA ARG A 38 12.44 12.20 20.73
C ARG A 38 11.93 10.95 21.43
N LEU A 39 10.61 10.75 21.48
CA LEU A 39 9.98 9.54 22.02
C LEU A 39 10.38 8.29 21.21
N TYR A 40 10.45 8.41 19.88
CA TYR A 40 10.95 7.37 18.99
C TYR A 40 12.40 7.02 19.34
N ARG A 41 13.27 8.03 19.48
CA ARG A 41 14.67 7.84 19.89
C ARG A 41 14.81 7.14 21.24
N ASN A 42 13.96 7.49 22.20
CA ASN A 42 13.92 6.85 23.52
C ASN A 42 13.24 5.47 23.49
N GLY A 43 12.64 5.08 22.36
CA GLY A 43 11.85 3.85 22.19
C GLY A 43 10.65 3.74 23.10
N SER A 44 10.08 4.88 23.47
CA SER A 44 9.00 4.98 24.43
C SER A 44 7.74 4.27 23.96
N ASP A 45 7.07 3.58 24.87
CA ASP A 45 5.77 2.94 24.60
C ASP A 45 4.64 3.97 24.39
N VAL A 46 4.91 5.27 24.59
CA VAL A 46 3.92 6.35 24.33
C VAL A 46 3.53 6.42 22.85
N LEU A 47 4.44 6.03 21.95
CA LEU A 47 4.20 6.01 20.49
C LEU A 47 3.93 4.62 19.93
N ARG A 48 3.87 3.58 20.78
CA ARG A 48 3.76 2.21 20.30
C ARG A 48 2.30 1.81 20.10
N ALA A 49 2.02 1.18 18.98
CA ALA A 49 0.79 0.46 18.72
C ALA A 49 1.07 -0.94 18.20
N GLU A 50 0.01 -1.73 18.11
CA GLU A 50 0.05 -3.08 17.54
C GLU A 50 -0.22 -3.02 16.04
N LEU A 51 0.76 -3.46 15.27
CA LEU A 51 0.65 -3.68 13.84
C LEU A 51 -0.29 -4.86 13.61
N SER A 52 -1.21 -4.70 12.66
CA SER A 52 -2.08 -5.76 12.17
C SER A 52 -2.25 -5.59 10.66
N VAL A 53 -1.32 -6.12 9.89
CA VAL A 53 -1.34 -6.05 8.43
C VAL A 53 -1.76 -7.38 7.86
N LYS A 54 -2.71 -7.38 6.93
CA LYS A 54 -3.12 -8.59 6.22
C LYS A 54 -2.29 -8.74 4.96
N ALA A 55 -1.83 -9.96 4.70
CA ALA A 55 -1.36 -10.39 3.39
C ALA A 55 -2.19 -11.60 2.99
N TYR A 56 -2.71 -11.57 1.77
CA TYR A 56 -3.78 -12.48 1.36
C TYR A 56 -3.27 -13.58 0.44
N LYS A 57 -3.93 -14.74 0.46
CA LYS A 57 -3.71 -15.76 -0.58
C LYS A 57 -4.12 -15.20 -1.94
N LEU A 58 -3.54 -15.76 -3.00
CA LEU A 58 -3.95 -15.44 -4.36
C LEU A 58 -5.42 -15.85 -4.55
N ALA A 59 -6.23 -14.91 -5.05
CA ALA A 59 -7.59 -15.11 -5.50
C ALA A 59 -7.65 -14.64 -6.96
N ASP A 60 -8.28 -15.43 -7.82
CA ASP A 60 -8.53 -15.03 -9.20
C ASP A 60 -9.92 -15.47 -9.64
N ILE A 61 -10.43 -14.77 -10.65
CA ILE A 61 -11.71 -15.03 -11.28
C ILE A 61 -11.60 -14.67 -12.75
N THR A 62 -12.23 -15.49 -13.60
CA THR A 62 -12.40 -15.21 -15.01
C THR A 62 -13.88 -15.21 -15.35
N GLY A 63 -14.30 -14.33 -16.26
CA GLY A 63 -15.70 -14.25 -16.68
C GLY A 63 -15.91 -13.27 -17.82
N THR A 64 -16.93 -13.54 -18.62
CA THR A 64 -17.43 -12.62 -19.66
C THR A 64 -18.57 -11.74 -19.17
N ASP A 65 -19.09 -12.03 -17.98
CA ASP A 65 -20.19 -11.34 -17.33
C ASP A 65 -19.72 -10.30 -16.29
N ILE A 66 -18.41 -10.05 -16.24
CA ILE A 66 -17.81 -9.03 -15.40
C ILE A 66 -18.09 -7.66 -16.02
N ALA A 67 -18.67 -6.76 -15.23
CA ALA A 67 -18.95 -5.38 -15.62
C ALA A 67 -18.36 -4.42 -14.60
N PHE A 68 -17.98 -3.24 -15.06
CA PHE A 68 -17.43 -2.17 -14.24
C PHE A 68 -18.31 -0.94 -14.32
N THR A 69 -18.63 -0.36 -13.16
CA THR A 69 -19.46 0.82 -13.03
C THR A 69 -18.65 1.93 -12.38
N ASP A 70 -18.52 3.04 -13.10
CA ASP A 70 -17.90 4.30 -12.66
C ASP A 70 -18.94 5.10 -11.87
N ASP A 71 -18.88 4.97 -10.54
CA ASP A 71 -19.78 5.56 -9.54
C ASP A 71 -18.91 6.01 -8.35
N ASP A 72 -19.42 6.84 -7.44
CA ASP A 72 -18.69 7.19 -6.21
C ASP A 72 -19.33 6.48 -4.99
N PRO A 73 -18.85 5.31 -4.52
CA PRO A 73 -17.64 4.58 -4.95
C PRO A 73 -17.84 3.61 -6.12
N ASP A 74 -16.73 3.32 -6.83
CA ASP A 74 -16.69 2.47 -8.03
C ASP A 74 -17.01 1.01 -7.71
N THR A 75 -17.66 0.31 -8.64
CA THR A 75 -18.04 -1.10 -8.44
C THR A 75 -17.69 -2.01 -9.60
N ILE A 76 -17.36 -3.26 -9.26
CA ILE A 76 -17.16 -4.36 -10.20
C ILE A 76 -18.20 -5.43 -9.89
N ALA A 77 -19.02 -5.78 -10.86
CA ALA A 77 -20.10 -6.75 -10.70
C ALA A 77 -19.84 -8.00 -11.54
N CYS A 78 -20.28 -9.14 -11.04
CA CYS A 78 -20.40 -10.38 -11.80
C CYS A 78 -21.75 -11.05 -11.47
N THR A 79 -22.26 -11.89 -12.37
CA THR A 79 -23.58 -12.51 -12.27
C THR A 79 -23.53 -14.03 -12.11
N THR A 80 -22.50 -14.70 -12.64
CA THR A 80 -22.35 -16.16 -12.62
C THR A 80 -21.39 -16.65 -11.55
N SER A 81 -20.42 -15.82 -11.17
CA SER A 81 -19.37 -16.17 -10.22
C SER A 81 -19.65 -15.57 -8.84
N ASN A 82 -18.88 -15.99 -7.84
CA ASN A 82 -19.04 -15.51 -6.48
C ASN A 82 -17.69 -15.08 -5.88
N PHE A 83 -17.46 -13.77 -5.82
CA PHE A 83 -16.22 -13.18 -5.35
C PHE A 83 -15.83 -13.67 -3.95
N LEU A 84 -16.79 -13.87 -3.04
CA LEU A 84 -16.51 -14.37 -1.69
C LEU A 84 -16.03 -15.83 -1.71
N SER A 85 -16.62 -16.69 -2.55
CA SER A 85 -16.16 -18.08 -2.66
C SER A 85 -14.83 -18.21 -3.39
N ASP A 86 -14.56 -17.30 -4.32
CA ASP A 86 -13.28 -17.20 -5.04
C ASP A 86 -12.17 -16.60 -4.16
N GLY A 87 -12.53 -16.09 -2.98
CA GLY A 87 -11.62 -15.73 -1.90
C GLY A 87 -11.32 -14.24 -1.80
N PHE A 88 -11.97 -13.39 -2.61
CA PHE A 88 -11.84 -11.94 -2.54
C PHE A 88 -12.33 -11.39 -1.20
N GLN A 89 -11.60 -10.40 -0.67
CA GLN A 89 -11.81 -9.81 0.65
C GLN A 89 -11.47 -8.31 0.62
N SER A 90 -12.08 -7.54 1.53
CA SER A 90 -11.71 -6.15 1.80
C SER A 90 -10.21 -6.01 2.12
N GLY A 91 -9.59 -4.97 1.58
CA GLY A 91 -8.16 -4.65 1.67
C GLY A 91 -7.26 -5.39 0.68
N MET A 92 -7.81 -6.28 -0.16
CA MET A 92 -7.03 -6.89 -1.24
C MET A 92 -6.78 -5.86 -2.35
N HIS A 93 -5.57 -5.91 -2.91
CA HIS A 93 -5.25 -5.23 -4.15
C HIS A 93 -5.50 -6.16 -5.33
N ILE A 94 -6.14 -5.68 -6.39
CA ILE A 94 -6.48 -6.44 -7.58
C ILE A 94 -5.98 -5.78 -8.86
N THR A 95 -5.60 -6.59 -9.84
CA THR A 95 -5.34 -6.16 -11.22
C THR A 95 -6.34 -6.81 -12.17
N VAL A 96 -6.56 -6.16 -13.31
CA VAL A 96 -7.51 -6.63 -14.32
C VAL A 96 -6.78 -6.83 -15.65
N GLU A 97 -7.06 -7.97 -16.27
CA GLU A 97 -6.52 -8.35 -17.57
C GLU A 97 -7.66 -8.72 -18.52
N LEU A 98 -7.51 -8.42 -19.80
CA LEU A 98 -8.20 -9.17 -20.84
C LEU A 98 -7.57 -10.55 -20.91
N TYR A 99 -8.41 -11.59 -21.01
CA TYR A 99 -7.99 -12.97 -20.88
C TYR A 99 -8.72 -13.84 -21.88
N HIS A 100 -7.98 -14.66 -22.61
CA HIS A 100 -8.55 -15.68 -23.47
C HIS A 100 -7.71 -16.95 -23.34
N ALA A 101 -8.38 -18.07 -23.07
CA ALA A 101 -7.73 -19.36 -22.94
C ALA A 101 -8.61 -20.41 -23.61
N ASP A 102 -8.02 -21.14 -24.55
CA ASP A 102 -8.71 -22.12 -25.37
C ASP A 102 -7.71 -23.14 -25.93
N ASP A 103 -8.21 -24.31 -26.31
CA ASP A 103 -7.43 -25.36 -26.98
C ASP A 103 -7.46 -25.23 -28.52
N ASP A 104 -8.24 -24.26 -29.02
CA ASP A 104 -8.46 -24.02 -30.45
C ASP A 104 -7.50 -22.98 -31.08
N ILE A 105 -6.49 -22.55 -30.33
CA ILE A 105 -5.54 -21.51 -30.73
C ILE A 105 -4.41 -22.12 -31.56
N SER A 106 -4.16 -21.58 -32.75
CA SER A 106 -3.05 -21.95 -33.62
C SER A 106 -2.15 -20.75 -33.94
N PHE A 107 -0.92 -21.06 -34.37
CA PHE A 107 0.14 -20.10 -34.69
C PHE A 107 0.66 -20.37 -36.11
N ASP A 108 0.68 -19.34 -36.94
CA ASP A 108 1.25 -19.42 -38.30
C ASP A 108 2.37 -18.37 -38.46
N GLU A 109 3.61 -18.84 -38.62
CA GLU A 109 4.79 -18.05 -38.94
C GLU A 109 4.80 -17.76 -40.45
N ASN A 110 4.81 -16.48 -40.83
CA ASN A 110 4.80 -16.11 -42.25
C ASN A 110 5.78 -14.97 -42.55
N ASP A 111 6.38 -14.99 -43.74
CA ASP A 111 7.35 -13.98 -44.20
C ASP A 111 6.85 -12.52 -44.13
N SER A 112 5.53 -12.32 -44.21
CA SER A 112 4.91 -10.98 -44.28
C SER A 112 4.29 -10.50 -42.98
N ALA A 113 3.67 -11.39 -42.21
CA ALA A 113 3.07 -11.12 -40.91
C ALA A 113 2.65 -12.43 -40.26
N ASP A 114 3.03 -12.63 -39.00
CA ASP A 114 2.65 -13.82 -38.26
C ASP A 114 1.22 -13.70 -37.75
N THR A 115 0.53 -14.83 -37.56
CA THR A 115 -0.85 -14.84 -37.07
C THR A 115 -1.07 -15.80 -35.93
N ILE A 116 -1.89 -15.37 -34.97
CA ILE A 116 -2.50 -16.21 -33.95
C ILE A 116 -3.98 -16.32 -34.30
N THR A 117 -4.50 -17.53 -34.43
CA THR A 117 -5.89 -17.77 -34.86
C THR A 117 -6.63 -18.57 -33.81
N THR A 118 -7.90 -18.24 -33.58
CA THR A 118 -8.87 -19.05 -32.80
C THR A 118 -10.07 -19.39 -33.70
N ALA A 119 -10.54 -20.64 -33.63
CA ALA A 119 -11.72 -21.08 -34.37
C ALA A 119 -13.02 -20.49 -33.79
N ALA A 120 -13.03 -20.17 -32.51
CA ALA A 120 -14.16 -19.53 -31.81
C ALA A 120 -14.44 -18.10 -32.29
N GLY A 121 -13.46 -17.45 -32.94
CA GLY A 121 -13.65 -16.13 -33.54
C GLY A 121 -13.78 -14.98 -32.54
N ASN A 122 -13.31 -15.16 -31.30
CA ASN A 122 -13.73 -14.35 -30.15
C ASN A 122 -12.70 -13.30 -29.68
N PHE A 123 -11.56 -13.11 -30.36
CA PHE A 123 -10.56 -12.12 -29.95
C PHE A 123 -11.11 -10.69 -29.87
N GLU A 124 -11.83 -10.23 -30.90
CA GLU A 124 -12.45 -8.90 -30.87
C GLU A 124 -13.47 -8.75 -29.74
N THR A 125 -14.30 -9.78 -29.53
CA THR A 125 -15.30 -9.77 -28.46
C THR A 125 -14.67 -9.84 -27.08
N ALA A 126 -13.50 -10.46 -26.96
CA ALA A 126 -12.71 -10.48 -25.74
C ALA A 126 -11.99 -9.14 -25.47
N GLY A 127 -12.02 -8.19 -26.42
CA GLY A 127 -11.47 -6.84 -26.27
C GLY A 127 -10.05 -6.65 -26.79
N PHE A 128 -9.48 -7.66 -27.48
CA PHE A 128 -8.16 -7.54 -28.07
C PHE A 128 -8.18 -6.56 -29.25
N ALA A 129 -7.19 -5.68 -29.32
CA ALA A 129 -7.11 -4.62 -30.31
C ALA A 129 -5.67 -4.31 -30.72
N ALA A 130 -5.51 -3.68 -31.89
CA ALA A 130 -4.23 -3.23 -32.41
C ALA A 130 -3.49 -2.33 -31.41
N GLY A 131 -2.16 -2.51 -31.32
CA GLY A 131 -1.27 -1.75 -30.45
C GLY A 131 -1.06 -2.34 -29.06
N GLN A 132 -1.90 -3.28 -28.61
CA GLN A 132 -1.73 -3.98 -27.34
C GLN A 132 -0.51 -4.90 -27.36
N ILE A 133 0.14 -5.06 -26.19
CA ILE A 133 1.21 -6.03 -25.97
C ILE A 133 0.61 -7.21 -25.19
N ILE A 134 0.44 -8.34 -25.86
CA ILE A 134 -0.09 -9.56 -25.26
C ILE A 134 1.03 -10.44 -24.72
N THR A 135 0.70 -11.23 -23.72
CA THR A 135 1.50 -12.37 -23.25
C THR A 135 0.80 -13.66 -23.65
N VAL A 136 1.53 -14.52 -24.34
CA VAL A 136 1.14 -15.87 -24.72
C VAL A 136 1.86 -16.85 -23.80
N SER A 137 1.14 -17.82 -23.27
CA SER A 137 1.70 -18.90 -22.45
C SER A 137 0.95 -20.21 -22.67
N GLY A 138 1.64 -21.35 -22.50
CA GLY A 138 1.04 -22.68 -22.67
C GLY A 138 1.07 -23.22 -24.10
N SER A 139 1.72 -22.49 -25.02
CA SER A 139 2.01 -22.98 -26.37
C SER A 139 3.20 -23.95 -26.38
N GLY A 140 3.42 -24.62 -27.51
CA GLY A 140 4.52 -25.58 -27.65
C GLY A 140 5.89 -24.91 -27.76
N SER A 141 5.98 -23.75 -28.41
CA SER A 141 7.21 -23.02 -28.73
C SER A 141 7.02 -21.50 -28.80
N ASN A 142 5.80 -20.99 -28.94
CA ASN A 142 5.50 -19.56 -29.09
C ASN A 142 5.12 -18.82 -27.78
N ASP A 143 5.68 -19.25 -26.65
CA ASP A 143 5.46 -18.56 -25.38
C ASP A 143 6.28 -17.25 -25.34
N GLY A 144 5.62 -16.13 -25.09
CA GLY A 144 6.30 -14.84 -25.19
C GLY A 144 5.39 -13.63 -25.12
N THR A 145 5.98 -12.46 -25.38
CA THR A 145 5.25 -11.19 -25.44
C THR A 145 5.25 -10.65 -26.86
N TYR A 146 4.07 -10.33 -27.39
CA TYR A 146 3.90 -9.92 -28.79
C TYR A 146 3.08 -8.64 -28.89
N GLN A 147 3.40 -7.80 -29.87
CA GLN A 147 2.59 -6.63 -30.18
C GLN A 147 1.56 -6.97 -31.24
N ILE A 148 0.29 -6.71 -30.95
CA ILE A 148 -0.80 -6.84 -31.91
C ILE A 148 -0.69 -5.73 -32.95
N VAL A 149 -0.57 -6.10 -34.23
CA VAL A 149 -0.65 -5.18 -35.36
C VAL A 149 -2.09 -4.92 -35.75
N SER A 150 -2.90 -5.97 -35.83
CA SER A 150 -4.34 -5.87 -36.08
C SER A 150 -5.07 -7.06 -35.49
N VAL A 151 -6.36 -6.87 -35.21
CA VAL A 151 -7.29 -7.96 -34.91
C VAL A 151 -8.41 -7.86 -35.94
N SER A 152 -8.75 -8.99 -36.55
CA SER A 152 -9.85 -9.08 -37.50
C SER A 152 -10.51 -10.45 -37.37
N GLY A 153 -11.68 -10.50 -36.74
CA GLY A 153 -12.34 -11.74 -36.38
C GLY A 153 -11.51 -12.58 -35.41
N GLY A 154 -11.46 -13.90 -35.61
CA GLY A 154 -10.64 -14.83 -34.82
C GLY A 154 -9.15 -14.79 -35.10
N VAL A 155 -8.62 -13.73 -35.72
CA VAL A 155 -7.21 -13.63 -36.12
C VAL A 155 -6.59 -12.39 -35.51
N ILE A 156 -5.53 -12.60 -34.73
CA ILE A 156 -4.56 -11.59 -34.33
C ILE A 156 -3.40 -11.64 -35.32
N THR A 157 -3.08 -10.50 -35.92
CA THR A 157 -1.90 -10.33 -36.77
C THR A 157 -0.79 -9.67 -35.96
N LEU A 158 0.41 -10.22 -36.02
CA LEU A 158 1.62 -9.72 -35.38
C LEU A 158 2.58 -9.11 -36.41
N ALA A 159 3.72 -8.60 -35.96
CA ALA A 159 4.83 -8.29 -36.87
C ALA A 159 5.40 -9.58 -37.49
N ALA A 160 6.06 -9.49 -38.64
CA ALA A 160 6.63 -10.66 -39.31
C ALA A 160 7.85 -11.22 -38.55
N ASN A 161 8.00 -12.54 -38.55
CA ASN A 161 9.14 -13.27 -37.95
C ASN A 161 9.32 -13.00 -36.45
N VAL A 162 8.23 -12.93 -35.71
CA VAL A 162 8.22 -12.87 -34.23
C VAL A 162 7.84 -14.20 -33.59
N LEU A 163 7.10 -15.06 -34.29
CA LEU A 163 6.85 -16.44 -33.88
C LEU A 163 8.08 -17.32 -34.18
N ASP A 164 8.28 -18.35 -33.36
CA ASP A 164 9.42 -19.27 -33.48
C ASP A 164 9.15 -20.42 -34.45
N SER A 165 7.89 -20.83 -34.60
CA SER A 165 7.43 -21.85 -35.55
C SER A 165 5.91 -21.88 -35.71
N ASP A 166 5.43 -22.49 -36.79
CA ASP A 166 4.02 -22.91 -36.91
C ASP A 166 3.62 -23.89 -35.79
N GLU A 167 2.41 -23.72 -35.24
CA GLU A 167 1.78 -24.64 -34.30
C GLU A 167 0.30 -24.81 -34.61
N ASP A 168 -0.13 -26.07 -34.76
CA ASP A 168 -1.56 -26.41 -34.87
C ASP A 168 -2.27 -26.24 -33.52
N ALA A 169 -3.59 -26.05 -33.56
CA ALA A 169 -4.43 -26.05 -32.36
C ALA A 169 -4.41 -27.40 -31.63
N GLY A 170 -4.61 -27.37 -30.31
CA GLY A 170 -4.76 -28.55 -29.47
C GLY A 170 -4.13 -28.46 -28.07
N GLU A 171 -3.33 -27.42 -27.80
CA GLU A 171 -2.77 -27.13 -26.47
C GLU A 171 -3.60 -26.05 -25.77
N ASP A 172 -3.70 -26.11 -24.43
CA ASP A 172 -4.40 -25.11 -23.61
C ASP A 172 -3.60 -23.79 -23.57
N VAL A 173 -3.74 -22.97 -24.62
CA VAL A 173 -3.01 -21.72 -24.77
C VAL A 173 -3.75 -20.60 -24.06
N VAL A 174 -2.99 -19.74 -23.36
CA VAL A 174 -3.49 -18.55 -22.68
C VAL A 174 -2.90 -17.30 -23.31
N ILE A 175 -3.77 -16.38 -23.69
CA ILE A 175 -3.45 -15.04 -24.18
C ILE A 175 -4.00 -14.02 -23.20
N SER A 176 -3.15 -13.12 -22.71
CA SER A 176 -3.55 -12.10 -21.74
C SER A 176 -2.87 -10.76 -21.97
N VAL A 177 -3.54 -9.68 -21.57
CA VAL A 177 -3.00 -8.32 -21.55
C VAL A 177 -3.66 -7.53 -20.44
N ALA A 178 -2.94 -6.58 -19.81
CA ALA A 178 -3.55 -5.66 -18.87
C ALA A 178 -4.75 -4.94 -19.51
N HIS A 179 -5.86 -4.80 -18.78
CA HIS A 179 -7.06 -4.16 -19.32
C HIS A 179 -6.71 -2.73 -19.77
N PRO A 180 -7.06 -2.30 -21.00
CA PRO A 180 -6.61 -1.02 -21.55
C PRO A 180 -7.09 0.18 -20.71
N ASP A 181 -8.33 0.12 -20.21
CA ASP A 181 -8.92 1.22 -19.45
C ASP A 181 -8.81 1.06 -17.93
N ASN A 182 -8.69 -0.18 -17.42
CA ASN A 182 -8.83 -0.51 -16.00
C ASN A 182 -7.72 -1.47 -15.52
N PRO A 183 -6.42 -1.22 -15.79
CA PRO A 183 -5.38 -2.20 -15.49
C PRO A 183 -5.17 -2.45 -13.98
N GLY A 184 -5.57 -1.50 -13.13
CA GLY A 184 -5.26 -1.48 -11.71
C GLY A 184 -3.80 -1.07 -11.43
N PRO A 185 -3.28 -1.32 -10.21
CA PRO A 185 -3.96 -2.02 -9.12
C PRO A 185 -5.08 -1.18 -8.49
N PHE A 186 -6.16 -1.84 -8.08
CA PHE A 186 -7.26 -1.26 -7.29
C PHE A 186 -7.32 -1.91 -5.92
N GLU A 187 -7.75 -1.19 -4.89
CA GLU A 187 -7.99 -1.69 -3.54
C GLU A 187 -9.48 -1.92 -3.29
N ILE A 188 -9.81 -3.10 -2.79
CA ILE A 188 -11.18 -3.48 -2.43
C ILE A 188 -11.55 -2.83 -1.09
N ASP A 189 -12.58 -1.98 -1.07
CA ASP A 189 -13.18 -1.49 0.17
C ASP A 189 -14.09 -2.57 0.78
N THR A 190 -15.07 -3.04 0.01
CA THR A 190 -16.02 -4.07 0.44
C THR A 190 -16.27 -5.10 -0.65
N VAL A 191 -16.65 -6.30 -0.24
CA VAL A 191 -16.96 -7.41 -1.15
C VAL A 191 -18.21 -8.14 -0.70
N ASP A 192 -19.12 -8.32 -1.64
CA ASP A 192 -20.27 -9.20 -1.60
C ASP A 192 -20.10 -10.33 -2.62
N ALA A 193 -21.03 -11.29 -2.63
CA ALA A 193 -20.94 -12.43 -3.55
C ALA A 193 -20.82 -11.98 -5.02
N THR A 194 -21.54 -10.95 -5.44
CA THR A 194 -21.64 -10.54 -6.86
C THR A 194 -21.09 -9.15 -7.12
N THR A 195 -20.56 -8.47 -6.10
CA THR A 195 -20.12 -7.08 -6.23
C THR A 195 -18.89 -6.83 -5.37
N ILE A 196 -17.87 -6.22 -5.98
CA ILE A 196 -16.74 -5.60 -5.32
C ILE A 196 -16.98 -4.09 -5.37
N THR A 197 -16.83 -3.42 -4.23
CA THR A 197 -16.78 -1.95 -4.16
C THR A 197 -15.34 -1.55 -3.90
N LEU A 198 -14.82 -0.64 -4.71
CA LEU A 198 -13.44 -0.13 -4.59
C LEU A 198 -13.37 1.03 -3.57
N ILE A 199 -12.18 1.32 -3.09
CA ILE A 199 -11.97 2.52 -2.26
C ILE A 199 -12.22 3.79 -3.09
N SER A 200 -12.72 4.84 -2.44
CA SER A 200 -13.09 6.09 -3.13
C SER A 200 -11.92 6.89 -3.72
N THR A 201 -10.68 6.44 -3.51
CA THR A 201 -9.49 7.07 -4.12
C THR A 201 -9.06 6.39 -5.40
N ASP A 202 -9.56 5.18 -5.67
CA ASP A 202 -9.42 4.56 -6.98
C ASP A 202 -10.37 5.22 -7.98
N SER A 203 -10.05 5.05 -9.25
CA SER A 203 -10.87 5.55 -10.34
C SER A 203 -10.93 4.49 -11.41
N LEU A 204 -12.15 4.20 -11.83
CA LEU A 204 -12.47 3.17 -12.80
C LEU A 204 -13.22 3.77 -13.99
N THR A 205 -12.98 3.23 -15.19
CA THR A 205 -13.76 3.58 -16.39
C THR A 205 -14.87 2.56 -16.59
N ALA A 206 -16.12 3.02 -16.71
CA ALA A 206 -17.27 2.15 -16.91
C ALA A 206 -17.14 1.29 -18.18
N VAL A 207 -17.32 -0.03 -18.02
CA VAL A 207 -17.25 -1.01 -19.11
C VAL A 207 -18.34 -2.06 -18.88
N ALA A 208 -19.19 -2.26 -19.88
CA ALA A 208 -20.27 -3.25 -19.81
C ALA A 208 -19.72 -4.68 -19.92
N ALA A 209 -20.48 -5.65 -19.40
CA ALA A 209 -20.19 -7.07 -19.57
C ALA A 209 -20.13 -7.46 -21.07
N GLY A 210 -19.30 -8.45 -21.37
CA GLY A 210 -19.13 -9.04 -22.70
C GLY A 210 -17.67 -9.33 -23.06
N GLN A 211 -16.73 -8.58 -22.49
CA GLN A 211 -15.30 -8.86 -22.61
C GLN A 211 -14.90 -10.02 -21.71
N SER A 212 -13.94 -10.84 -22.16
CA SER A 212 -13.41 -11.92 -21.35
C SER A 212 -12.33 -11.36 -20.42
N ILE A 213 -12.68 -11.24 -19.14
CA ILE A 213 -11.89 -10.53 -18.14
C ILE A 213 -11.34 -11.52 -17.12
N LYS A 214 -10.09 -11.31 -16.69
CA LYS A 214 -9.49 -11.94 -15.53
C LYS A 214 -9.16 -10.90 -14.47
N ILE A 215 -9.64 -11.10 -13.24
CA ILE A 215 -9.25 -10.31 -12.08
C ILE A 215 -8.35 -11.18 -11.20
N LYS A 216 -7.20 -10.65 -10.78
CA LYS A 216 -6.24 -11.33 -9.90
C LYS A 216 -5.95 -10.45 -8.69
N SER A 217 -5.96 -11.02 -7.49
CA SER A 217 -5.46 -10.33 -6.30
C SER A 217 -3.93 -10.40 -6.19
N ASP A 218 -3.34 -9.52 -5.39
CA ASP A 218 -1.93 -9.57 -5.02
C ASP A 218 -1.73 -10.39 -3.74
N ASN A 219 -0.77 -11.32 -3.76
CA ASN A 219 -0.42 -12.17 -2.62
C ASN A 219 1.03 -11.95 -2.12
N THR A 220 1.64 -10.86 -2.56
CA THR A 220 3.07 -10.56 -2.35
C THR A 220 3.29 -9.47 -1.31
N TYR A 221 2.26 -8.70 -0.94
CA TYR A 221 2.38 -7.68 0.11
C TYR A 221 1.09 -7.47 0.91
N GLY A 222 1.21 -6.65 1.95
CA GLY A 222 0.12 -5.96 2.60
C GLY A 222 0.52 -4.52 2.93
N ASP A 223 -0.47 -3.63 3.08
CA ASP A 223 -0.22 -2.22 3.35
C ASP A 223 -0.01 -1.95 4.84
N LEU A 224 1.01 -1.16 5.12
CA LEU A 224 1.30 -0.67 6.46
C LEU A 224 0.29 0.43 6.82
N PRO A 225 -0.02 0.61 8.10
CA PRO A 225 -0.81 1.74 8.56
C PRO A 225 -0.24 3.08 8.05
N THR A 226 -1.13 4.04 7.72
CA THR A 226 -0.73 5.35 7.21
C THR A 226 0.10 6.18 8.19
N ASP A 227 0.02 5.83 9.48
CA ASP A 227 0.81 6.38 10.56
C ASP A 227 2.09 5.56 10.87
N PHE A 228 2.49 4.62 10.02
CA PHE A 228 3.66 3.79 10.27
C PHE A 228 4.96 4.61 10.23
N TRP A 229 5.73 4.57 11.33
CA TRP A 229 7.07 5.18 11.42
C TRP A 229 8.22 4.20 11.56
N GLY A 230 7.93 2.93 11.83
CA GLY A 230 8.95 1.90 11.96
C GLY A 230 8.57 0.86 12.99
N LEU A 231 9.30 -0.26 12.98
CA LEU A 231 9.04 -1.37 13.89
C LEU A 231 9.54 -1.05 15.31
N GLY A 232 8.85 -1.54 16.33
CA GLY A 232 9.06 -1.26 17.74
C GLY A 232 10.41 -1.72 18.34
N ASN A 233 11.22 -2.44 17.55
CA ASN A 233 12.47 -3.07 17.97
C ASN A 233 13.73 -2.22 17.74
N PHE A 234 13.59 -0.89 17.77
CA PHE A 234 14.70 0.07 17.61
C PHE A 234 15.51 -0.12 16.32
N ARG A 235 14.95 -0.80 15.33
CA ARG A 235 15.54 -0.85 14.00
C ARG A 235 14.88 0.30 13.22
N PRO A 236 15.66 1.32 12.85
CA PRO A 236 15.18 2.35 11.93
C PRO A 236 14.58 1.69 10.70
N TYR A 237 13.62 2.35 10.08
CA TYR A 237 13.13 1.97 8.76
C TYR A 237 14.34 1.85 7.81
N ILE A 238 14.70 0.62 7.43
CA ILE A 238 15.70 0.35 6.39
C ILE A 238 14.94 -0.22 5.21
N ASN A 239 14.60 0.68 4.29
CA ASN A 239 13.99 0.34 3.01
C ASN A 239 14.83 -0.73 2.29
N GLY A 240 14.18 -1.73 1.70
CA GLY A 240 14.85 -2.71 0.84
C GLY A 240 15.58 -3.85 1.57
N LYS A 241 15.68 -3.84 2.91
CA LYS A 241 16.34 -4.92 3.66
C LYS A 241 15.38 -6.08 3.94
N LYS A 242 15.79 -7.30 3.59
CA LYS A 242 15.03 -8.53 3.85
C LYS A 242 15.26 -9.03 5.26
N TRP A 243 14.19 -9.37 5.96
CA TRP A 243 14.16 -9.87 7.33
C TRP A 243 13.37 -11.18 7.41
N ARG A 244 13.59 -11.96 8.47
CA ARG A 244 12.85 -13.22 8.69
C ARG A 244 11.50 -12.91 9.34
N LEU A 245 10.45 -13.58 8.88
CA LEU A 245 9.12 -13.56 9.49
C LEU A 245 9.01 -14.81 10.39
N LEU A 246 8.62 -14.63 11.66
CA LEU A 246 8.51 -15.75 12.60
C LEU A 246 7.05 -16.17 12.80
N PRO A 247 6.77 -17.46 13.02
CA PRO A 247 5.43 -17.90 13.41
C PRO A 247 5.10 -17.46 14.84
N SER A 248 3.86 -17.04 15.06
CA SER A 248 3.30 -16.88 16.42
C SER A 248 3.20 -18.27 17.10
N PRO A 249 3.47 -18.43 18.42
CA PRO A 249 3.60 -17.42 19.47
C PRO A 249 5.03 -17.28 20.02
N GLY A 250 6.05 -17.05 19.17
CA GLY A 250 7.42 -16.83 19.66
C GLY A 250 7.51 -15.76 20.78
N GLU A 251 8.44 -15.87 21.72
CA GLU A 251 8.48 -15.01 22.92
C GLU A 251 9.12 -13.63 22.69
N ASP A 252 9.72 -13.38 21.54
CA ASP A 252 10.48 -12.15 21.30
C ASP A 252 9.66 -11.04 20.62
N TYR A 253 10.13 -9.81 20.80
CA TYR A 253 9.58 -8.53 20.32
C TYR A 253 9.55 -8.37 18.78
N GLU A 254 9.43 -9.47 18.04
CA GLU A 254 9.59 -9.55 16.58
C GLU A 254 8.26 -9.54 15.83
N VAL A 255 8.34 -9.24 14.52
CA VAL A 255 7.20 -9.32 13.60
C VAL A 255 6.84 -10.79 13.37
N LYS A 256 5.56 -11.12 13.60
CA LYS A 256 5.01 -12.47 13.60
C LYS A 256 3.87 -12.64 12.61
N HIS A 257 3.54 -13.87 12.26
CA HIS A 257 2.36 -14.19 11.46
C HIS A 257 1.47 -15.24 12.15
N THR A 258 0.18 -15.26 11.81
CA THR A 258 -0.84 -16.14 12.44
C THR A 258 -0.78 -17.60 11.98
N ASP A 259 -0.34 -17.88 10.75
CA ASP A 259 -0.42 -19.22 10.15
C ASP A 259 0.92 -19.67 9.58
N ALA A 260 1.30 -20.95 9.75
CA ALA A 260 2.55 -21.53 9.22
C ALA A 260 2.68 -21.57 7.67
N GLY A 261 1.83 -20.81 6.96
CA GLY A 261 1.93 -20.52 5.54
C GLY A 261 3.34 -20.06 5.16
N GLN A 262 3.76 -20.45 3.97
CA GLN A 262 5.17 -20.60 3.59
C GLN A 262 6.02 -19.32 3.55
N SER A 263 5.45 -18.15 3.83
CA SER A 263 6.18 -16.88 3.83
C SER A 263 7.19 -16.85 4.98
N ARG A 264 8.48 -16.85 4.62
CA ARG A 264 9.61 -16.97 5.57
C ARG A 264 10.30 -15.64 5.82
N TYR A 265 10.12 -14.69 4.92
CA TYR A 265 10.81 -13.41 4.92
C TYR A 265 9.84 -12.29 4.61
N TYR A 266 10.18 -11.09 5.09
CA TYR A 266 9.52 -9.86 4.68
C TYR A 266 10.56 -8.80 4.32
N ARG A 267 10.14 -7.84 3.51
CA ARG A 267 10.89 -6.62 3.17
C ARG A 267 9.92 -5.46 3.23
N ILE A 268 10.31 -4.40 3.92
CA ILE A 268 9.51 -3.18 3.91
C ILE A 268 10.04 -2.32 2.76
N ASP A 269 9.14 -1.97 1.84
CA ASP A 269 9.41 -1.03 0.75
C ASP A 269 8.31 0.05 0.75
N GLY A 270 8.69 1.29 1.07
CA GLY A 270 7.72 2.37 1.27
C GLY A 270 6.72 2.05 2.38
N MET A 271 5.43 2.15 2.07
CA MET A 271 4.32 1.82 2.97
C MET A 271 3.82 0.39 2.82
N ARG A 272 4.59 -0.51 2.19
CA ARG A 272 4.21 -1.92 2.00
C ARG A 272 5.17 -2.85 2.72
N ILE A 273 4.61 -3.95 3.24
CA ILE A 273 5.38 -5.09 3.74
C ILE A 273 5.27 -6.23 2.73
N ASN A 274 6.30 -6.37 1.90
CA ASN A 274 6.42 -7.45 0.92
C ASN A 274 6.82 -8.76 1.62
N VAL A 275 6.14 -9.86 1.29
CA VAL A 275 6.38 -11.19 1.86
C VAL A 275 7.02 -12.12 0.83
N TYR A 276 7.96 -12.96 1.28
CA TYR A 276 8.70 -13.90 0.44
C TYR A 276 8.85 -15.27 1.09
N PRO A 277 8.54 -16.38 0.38
CA PRO A 277 7.77 -16.44 -0.86
C PRO A 277 6.35 -15.83 -0.69
N PRO A 278 5.63 -15.56 -1.80
CA PRO A 278 4.24 -15.11 -1.75
C PRO A 278 3.40 -16.03 -0.89
N THR A 279 2.37 -15.48 -0.24
CA THR A 279 1.63 -16.26 0.73
C THR A 279 0.67 -17.24 0.05
N ALA A 280 0.66 -18.48 0.57
CA ALA A 280 -0.22 -19.55 0.11
C ALA A 280 -1.54 -19.61 0.92
N SER A 281 -1.66 -18.80 1.97
CA SER A 281 -2.83 -18.68 2.83
C SER A 281 -2.98 -17.24 3.30
N ASP A 282 -4.17 -16.84 3.72
CA ASP A 282 -4.34 -15.54 4.36
C ASP A 282 -3.52 -15.53 5.66
N ILE A 283 -2.71 -14.49 5.86
CA ILE A 283 -1.91 -14.30 7.07
C ILE A 283 -2.13 -12.90 7.63
N THR A 284 -2.14 -12.79 8.95
CA THR A 284 -2.03 -11.48 9.62
C THR A 284 -0.64 -11.31 10.20
N ILE A 285 0.07 -10.31 9.71
CA ILE A 285 1.36 -9.87 10.22
C ILE A 285 1.13 -8.97 11.43
N LYS A 286 1.69 -9.38 12.58
CA LYS A 286 1.56 -8.70 13.86
C LYS A 286 2.92 -8.28 14.41
N GLY A 287 2.96 -7.18 15.15
CA GLY A 287 4.16 -6.74 15.86
C GLY A 287 4.02 -5.34 16.41
N PRO A 288 4.90 -4.89 17.32
CA PRO A 288 4.87 -3.50 17.76
C PRO A 288 5.39 -2.59 16.63
N TYR A 289 4.75 -1.44 16.42
CA TYR A 289 5.27 -0.37 15.57
C TYR A 289 5.16 0.98 16.26
N PHE A 290 5.96 1.94 15.80
CA PHE A 290 5.87 3.33 16.22
C PHE A 290 4.90 4.07 15.31
N GLN A 291 3.94 4.78 15.90
CA GLN A 291 2.96 5.60 15.21
C GLN A 291 3.44 7.04 15.04
N LYS A 292 3.19 7.60 13.85
CA LYS A 292 3.29 9.01 13.51
C LYS A 292 2.05 9.73 14.04
N PRO A 293 2.20 10.71 14.94
CA PRO A 293 1.07 11.57 15.31
C PRO A 293 0.52 12.29 14.08
N THR A 294 -0.81 12.26 13.93
CA THR A 294 -1.51 13.01 12.90
C THR A 294 -1.23 14.50 13.04
N ALA A 295 -1.03 15.18 11.91
CA ALA A 295 -0.89 16.63 11.91
C ALA A 295 -2.20 17.29 12.37
N ILE A 296 -2.09 18.28 13.23
CA ILE A 296 -3.20 19.11 13.68
C ILE A 296 -3.61 20.06 12.56
N ALA A 297 -4.91 20.10 12.28
CA ALA A 297 -5.52 21.01 11.32
C ALA A 297 -6.80 21.70 11.85
N ALA A 298 -7.25 21.39 13.08
CA ALA A 298 -8.45 21.97 13.66
C ALA A 298 -8.35 22.11 15.19
N VAL A 299 -9.04 23.10 15.75
CA VAL A 299 -9.06 23.35 17.22
C VAL A 299 -9.75 22.24 18.02
N ALA A 300 -10.66 21.50 17.39
CA ALA A 300 -11.34 20.36 18.01
C ALA A 300 -10.50 19.08 18.03
N THR A 301 -9.36 19.05 17.32
CA THR A 301 -8.49 17.87 17.30
C THR A 301 -7.95 17.60 18.70
N THR A 302 -7.98 16.33 19.10
CA THR A 302 -7.39 15.87 20.36
C THR A 302 -5.88 15.95 20.28
N MET A 303 -5.24 16.48 21.34
CA MET A 303 -3.79 16.52 21.43
C MET A 303 -3.20 15.10 21.54
N PRO A 304 -2.11 14.80 20.80
CA PRO A 304 -1.44 13.52 20.90
C PRO A 304 -0.76 13.33 22.27
N PHE A 305 -0.34 12.10 22.57
CA PHE A 305 0.42 11.73 23.78
C PHE A 305 -0.36 11.76 25.11
N ASN A 306 -1.70 11.77 25.08
CA ASN A 306 -2.54 11.64 26.28
C ASN A 306 -2.19 12.65 27.39
N GLU A 307 -2.10 13.93 27.03
CA GLU A 307 -1.86 15.06 27.95
C GLU A 307 -0.46 15.10 28.59
N LEU A 308 0.44 14.17 28.26
CA LEU A 308 1.76 14.07 28.90
C LEU A 308 2.67 15.28 28.65
N PHE A 309 2.51 15.96 27.52
CA PHE A 309 3.40 17.02 27.08
C PHE A 309 2.68 18.35 26.86
N ASP A 310 1.41 18.45 27.24
CA ASP A 310 0.58 19.63 26.99
C ASP A 310 1.17 20.88 27.64
N ASP A 311 1.62 20.76 28.89
CA ASP A 311 2.27 21.87 29.62
C ASP A 311 3.56 22.32 28.92
N ALA A 312 4.37 21.38 28.46
CA ALA A 312 5.63 21.68 27.75
C ALA A 312 5.36 22.34 26.39
N ILE A 313 4.30 21.90 25.70
CA ILE A 313 3.86 22.52 24.44
C ILE A 313 3.35 23.94 24.73
N ALA A 314 2.46 24.11 25.70
CA ALA A 314 1.93 25.42 26.08
C ALA A 314 3.05 26.40 26.47
N GLU A 315 4.06 25.94 27.22
CA GLU A 315 5.23 26.77 27.58
C GLU A 315 6.02 27.22 26.33
N VAL A 316 6.23 26.33 25.34
CA VAL A 316 6.85 26.71 24.06
C VAL A 316 6.06 27.82 23.36
N PHE A 317 4.73 27.72 23.35
CA PHE A 317 3.87 28.76 22.76
C PHE A 317 3.95 30.08 23.54
N MET A 318 4.01 30.05 24.86
CA MET A 318 4.13 31.26 25.67
C MET A 318 5.45 31.99 25.43
N PHE A 319 6.57 31.25 25.38
CA PHE A 319 7.91 31.82 25.31
C PHE A 319 8.39 32.17 23.90
N PHE A 320 8.00 31.40 22.88
CA PHE A 320 8.64 31.47 21.55
C PHE A 320 7.73 31.92 20.39
N HIS A 321 6.45 32.19 20.64
CA HIS A 321 5.52 32.65 19.59
C HIS A 321 5.93 33.98 18.91
N ASP A 322 6.63 34.87 19.62
CA ASP A 322 7.03 36.20 19.10
C ASP A 322 8.30 36.20 18.25
N ILE A 323 8.95 35.05 18.08
CA ILE A 323 10.35 35.00 17.64
C ILE A 323 10.47 34.06 16.41
N SER A 324 9.98 34.54 15.28
CA SER A 324 9.90 33.85 13.97
C SER A 324 11.23 33.71 13.23
N GLY A 325 12.33 33.45 13.95
CA GLY A 325 13.69 33.26 13.41
C GLY A 325 14.23 31.82 13.58
N PRO A 326 15.13 31.36 12.69
CA PRO A 326 15.66 29.98 12.70
C PRO A 326 16.46 29.64 13.97
N ALA A 327 17.08 30.63 14.63
CA ALA A 327 17.76 30.45 15.91
C ALA A 327 16.82 30.01 17.04
N ASN A 328 15.53 30.32 16.94
CA ASN A 328 14.55 30.03 17.99
C ASN A 328 13.97 28.62 17.87
N LEU A 329 13.88 28.06 16.65
CA LEU A 329 13.47 26.66 16.45
C LEU A 329 14.43 25.69 17.17
N ILE A 330 15.73 25.98 17.15
CA ILE A 330 16.75 25.20 17.87
C ILE A 330 16.53 25.23 19.38
N GLU A 331 16.17 26.38 19.96
CA GLU A 331 15.92 26.51 21.40
C GLU A 331 14.61 25.83 21.81
N ILE A 332 13.56 25.94 20.98
CA ILE A 332 12.32 25.19 21.14
C ILE A 332 12.61 23.68 21.13
N GLU A 333 13.41 23.21 20.17
CA GLU A 333 13.78 21.80 20.07
C GLU A 333 14.54 21.32 21.31
N LYS A 334 15.52 22.08 21.80
CA LYS A 334 16.25 21.73 23.03
C LYS A 334 15.32 21.65 24.24
N TYR A 335 14.42 22.62 24.39
CA TYR A 335 13.47 22.66 25.50
C TYR A 335 12.55 21.43 25.45
N LEU A 336 11.92 21.15 24.30
CA LEU A 336 11.01 20.01 24.14
C LEU A 336 11.74 18.67 24.34
N ASN A 337 12.95 18.53 23.79
CA ASN A 337 13.75 17.31 23.97
C ASN A 337 14.05 17.04 25.46
N ARG A 338 14.38 18.09 26.22
CA ARG A 338 14.61 17.98 27.66
C ARG A 338 13.34 17.59 28.41
N ALA A 339 12.21 18.21 28.10
CA ALA A 339 10.92 17.87 28.70
C ALA A 339 10.57 16.38 28.46
N VAL A 340 10.79 15.88 27.24
CA VAL A 340 10.58 14.46 26.91
C VAL A 340 11.50 13.54 27.71
N ASP A 341 12.79 13.85 27.81
CA ASP A 341 13.74 13.04 28.57
C ASP A 341 13.38 12.99 30.06
N ASP A 342 13.02 14.12 30.66
CA ASP A 342 12.63 14.21 32.06
C ASP A 342 11.35 13.39 32.35
N ILE A 343 10.34 13.49 31.48
CA ILE A 343 9.05 12.79 31.65
C ILE A 343 9.21 11.28 31.41
N THR A 344 9.92 10.87 30.35
CA THR A 344 10.12 9.45 30.04
C THR A 344 10.92 8.72 31.11
N THR A 345 11.98 9.36 31.62
CA THR A 345 12.81 8.80 32.71
C THR A 345 12.01 8.58 34.00
N ARG A 346 11.09 9.51 34.35
CA ARG A 346 10.26 9.41 35.57
C ARG A 346 9.13 8.39 35.48
N ARG A 347 8.65 8.06 34.28
CA ARG A 347 7.53 7.12 34.07
C ARG A 347 7.95 5.65 33.89
N GLY A 348 9.21 5.31 34.13
CA GLY A 348 9.70 3.92 34.09
C GLY A 348 9.70 3.27 32.71
N ARG A 349 9.42 4.04 31.65
CA ARG A 349 9.52 3.59 30.25
C ARG A 349 10.93 3.97 29.77
N LYS A 350 11.74 2.95 29.47
CA LYS A 350 13.19 2.97 29.19
C LYS A 350 13.81 4.37 28.96
N GLY A 351 14.74 4.76 29.85
CA GLY A 351 15.61 5.91 29.63
C GLY A 351 16.48 5.74 28.38
N ALA A 352 17.02 6.85 27.87
CA ALA A 352 17.77 6.91 26.62
C ALA A 352 18.88 5.85 26.55
N THR A 353 18.78 4.92 25.59
CA THR A 353 19.89 4.03 25.23
C THR A 353 20.83 4.75 24.25
N PRO A 354 22.15 4.73 24.47
CA PRO A 354 23.09 5.28 23.51
C PRO A 354 23.08 4.48 22.20
N PHE A 355 23.29 5.16 21.08
CA PHE A 355 23.33 4.57 19.74
C PHE A 355 24.45 3.52 19.60
N PRO A 356 24.27 2.46 18.78
CA PRO A 356 25.42 1.79 18.18
C PRO A 356 26.11 2.80 17.27
N THR A 357 27.34 3.16 17.63
CA THR A 357 28.20 4.06 16.85
C THR A 357 28.32 3.58 15.41
N ALA A 358 28.07 4.51 14.48
CA ALA A 358 28.33 4.53 13.04
C ALA A 358 29.30 3.47 12.46
N GLN A 359 28.91 2.19 12.47
CA GLN A 359 29.57 1.14 11.69
C GLN A 359 28.69 0.66 10.51
N GLU A 360 27.46 1.13 10.41
CA GLU A 360 26.61 0.95 9.22
C GLU A 360 26.23 2.36 8.74
N GLY A 361 26.70 2.76 7.56
CA GLY A 361 26.55 4.10 6.98
C GLY A 361 25.11 4.48 6.62
N VAL A 362 24.24 4.52 7.64
CA VAL A 362 22.85 4.94 7.53
C VAL A 362 22.80 6.45 7.75
N ASP A 363 22.42 7.19 6.70
CA ASP A 363 22.13 8.62 6.76
C ASP A 363 20.70 8.83 7.29
N TYR A 364 20.61 9.20 8.56
CA TYR A 364 19.35 9.35 9.30
C TYR A 364 18.59 10.64 8.97
N ASP A 365 19.24 11.62 8.36
CA ASP A 365 18.57 12.85 7.92
C ASP A 365 17.83 12.60 6.59
N ASN A 366 18.33 11.70 5.74
CA ASN A 366 17.66 11.28 4.50
C ASN A 366 16.58 10.21 4.69
N ALA A 367 16.52 9.51 5.82
CA ALA A 367 15.45 8.54 6.11
C ALA A 367 14.14 9.20 6.59
N MET A 368 14.14 10.53 6.80
CA MET A 368 13.02 11.30 7.36
C MET A 368 12.52 12.43 6.43
N VAL A 369 12.97 12.46 5.19
CA VAL A 369 12.49 13.38 4.15
C VAL A 369 11.93 12.54 3.01
N ASP A 370 10.65 12.17 3.17
CA ASP A 370 9.58 12.33 2.17
C ASP A 370 8.23 12.23 2.92
#